data_AF-A0A350MSD1-F1
#
_entry.id   AF-A0A350MSD1-F1
#
_cell.length_a   1.000
_cell.length_b   1.000
_cell.length_c   1.000
_cell.angle_alpha   90.00
_cell.angle_beta   90.00
_cell.angle_gamma   90.00
#
_symmetry.space_group_name_H-M   'P 1'
#
loop_
_entity.id
_entity.type
_entity.pdbx_description
1 polymer ?
#
loop_
_entity_poly.entity_id
_entity_poly.type
_entity_poly.pdbx_seq_one_letter_code
_entity_poly.pdbx_strand_id
1 'polypeptide(L)'
;MDIEEMEDFNSEQMPTFSESVTDLLPSLLSQIAAKAVSPEDANLLLLGSLTTFSACLPNVYGIYGGREVFPNLFLFVTAQAYAHKGRLTLCRHLVEPIHRQLRERYKFKMEEYLRKQAENHIKRFTLQGLIIHYAHDKYKKP
;
A
#
# COMPACT_ATOMS: atom_id res chain seq x y z
N MET A 1 43.05 17.85 9.57
CA MET A 1 42.06 16.94 10.21
C MET A 1 40.87 17.84 10.44
N ASP A 2 40.06 17.99 9.40
CA ASP A 2 39.08 19.07 9.31
C ASP A 2 37.76 18.37 9.02
N ILE A 3 37.11 17.96 10.11
CA ILE A 3 35.81 17.29 10.10
C ILE A 3 34.81 18.31 10.63
N GLU A 4 34.00 18.77 9.69
CA GLU A 4 32.60 19.19 9.83
C GLU A 4 32.33 20.38 10.76
N GLU A 5 32.15 21.55 10.12
CA GLU A 5 31.25 22.58 10.62
C GLU A 5 29.89 21.93 10.92
N MET A 6 29.63 21.67 12.20
CA MET A 6 28.30 21.33 12.68
C MET A 6 27.43 22.55 12.40
N GLU A 7 26.58 22.47 11.38
CA GLU A 7 25.49 23.42 11.18
C GLU A 7 24.71 23.52 12.50
N ASP A 8 24.76 24.71 13.10
CA ASP A 8 23.95 25.08 14.25
C ASP A 8 22.48 25.00 13.80
N PHE A 9 21.85 23.85 14.03
CA PHE A 9 20.42 23.66 13.89
C PHE A 9 19.76 24.56 14.92
N ASN A 10 19.56 25.81 14.51
CA ASN A 10 18.81 26.80 15.25
C ASN A 10 17.51 26.12 15.70
N SER A 11 17.26 26.12 17.01
CA SER A 11 16.19 25.40 17.70
C SER A 11 14.81 26.01 17.45
N GLU A 12 14.56 26.49 16.23
CA GLU A 12 13.26 26.95 15.80
C GLU A 12 12.32 25.74 15.77
N GLN A 13 11.32 25.83 16.64
CA GLN A 13 10.27 24.82 16.78
C GLN A 13 9.62 24.60 15.40
N MET A 14 9.55 23.34 14.96
CA MET A 14 9.01 22.99 13.65
C MET A 14 7.60 23.58 13.49
N PRO A 15 7.31 24.29 12.38
CA PRO A 15 6.01 24.91 12.19
C PRO A 15 4.89 23.87 12.21
N THR A 16 3.84 24.15 12.96
CA THR A 16 2.67 23.26 13.10
C THR A 16 1.52 23.74 12.21
N PHE A 17 0.72 22.82 11.68
CA PHE A 17 -0.45 23.16 10.84
C PHE A 17 -1.74 22.53 11.34
N SER A 18 -1.65 21.52 12.22
CA SER A 18 -2.78 20.78 12.74
C SER A 18 -3.86 21.70 13.33
N GLU A 19 -3.47 22.73 14.07
CA GLU A 19 -4.39 23.70 14.66
C GLU A 19 -5.20 24.48 13.62
N SER A 20 -4.58 24.91 12.52
CA SER A 20 -5.26 25.73 11.50
C SER A 20 -6.27 24.95 10.66
N VAL A 21 -6.17 23.62 10.64
CA VAL A 21 -7.05 22.75 9.85
C VAL A 21 -8.04 21.97 10.71
N THR A 22 -7.94 22.02 12.05
CA THR A 22 -8.69 21.14 12.97
C THR A 22 -10.20 21.16 12.71
N ASP A 23 -10.79 22.34 12.50
CA ASP A 23 -12.23 22.49 12.27
C ASP A 23 -12.69 22.08 10.86
N LEU A 24 -11.75 21.90 9.93
CA LEU A 24 -11.99 21.52 8.54
C LEU A 24 -11.79 20.02 8.30
N LEU A 25 -11.24 19.29 9.29
CA LEU A 25 -10.91 17.89 9.12
C LEU A 25 -12.16 17.01 9.05
N PRO A 26 -12.24 16.09 8.06
CA PRO A 26 -13.18 14.98 8.09
C PRO A 26 -13.08 14.20 9.41
N SER A 27 -14.21 13.62 9.84
CA SER A 27 -14.33 12.95 11.13
C SER A 27 -13.23 11.91 11.41
N LEU A 28 -12.83 11.14 10.40
CA LEU A 28 -11.75 10.16 10.52
C LEU A 28 -10.39 10.81 10.83
N LEU A 29 -10.04 11.88 10.12
CA LEU A 29 -8.76 12.58 10.33
C LEU A 29 -8.74 13.33 11.66
N SER A 30 -9.88 13.92 12.05
CA SER A 30 -10.05 14.54 13.37
C SER A 30 -9.82 13.53 14.50
N GLN A 31 -10.39 12.32 14.40
CA GLN A 31 -10.18 11.24 15.38
C GLN A 31 -8.72 10.79 15.47
N ILE A 32 -8.00 10.78 14.35
CA ILE A 32 -6.58 10.44 14.31
C ILE A 32 -5.75 11.54 14.99
N ALA A 33 -5.97 12.81 14.63
CA ALA A 33 -5.28 13.95 15.23
C ALA A 33 -5.52 14.03 16.75
N ALA A 34 -6.72 13.69 17.22
CA ALA A 34 -7.06 13.65 18.64
C ALA A 34 -6.28 12.59 19.45
N LYS A 35 -5.55 11.66 18.80
CA LYS A 35 -4.64 10.71 19.47
C LYS A 35 -3.22 11.25 19.61
N ALA A 36 -2.94 12.44 19.09
CA ALA A 36 -1.63 13.05 19.20
C ALA A 36 -1.29 13.47 20.63
N VAL A 37 0.00 13.44 20.95
CA VAL A 37 0.51 13.91 22.25
C VAL A 37 1.12 15.32 22.21
N SER A 38 1.35 15.84 21.01
CA SER A 38 1.79 17.22 20.76
C SER A 38 1.28 17.71 19.40
N PRO A 39 1.30 19.02 19.13
CA PRO A 39 0.96 19.58 17.81
C PRO A 39 1.84 19.04 16.66
N GLU A 40 3.12 18.77 16.92
CA GLU A 40 4.05 18.16 15.97
C GLU A 40 3.68 16.69 15.68
N ASP A 41 3.29 15.94 16.72
CA ASP A 41 2.78 14.57 16.56
C ASP A 41 1.45 14.57 15.80
N ALA A 42 0.59 15.57 15.99
CA ALA A 42 -0.67 15.72 15.24
C ALA A 42 -0.41 15.94 13.75
N ASN A 43 0.53 16.83 13.41
CA ASN A 43 0.99 17.01 12.03
C ASN A 43 1.48 15.69 11.44
N LEU A 44 2.31 14.96 12.19
CA LEU A 44 2.93 13.72 11.75
C LEU A 44 1.89 12.63 11.47
N LEU A 45 0.90 12.49 12.37
CA LEU A 45 -0.20 11.55 12.18
C LEU A 45 -1.09 11.92 11.00
N LEU A 46 -1.38 13.20 10.80
CA LEU A 46 -2.18 13.67 9.65
C LEU A 46 -1.45 13.39 8.33
N LEU A 47 -0.17 13.77 8.23
CA LEU A 47 0.65 13.50 7.05
C LEU A 47 0.81 12.01 6.80
N GLY A 48 1.09 11.21 7.84
CA GLY A 48 1.20 9.76 7.74
C GLY A 48 -0.10 9.10 7.27
N SER A 49 -1.25 9.58 7.75
CA SER A 49 -2.57 9.08 7.34
C SER A 49 -2.90 9.42 5.90
N LEU A 50 -2.68 10.66 5.47
CA LEU A 50 -2.87 11.05 4.07
C LEU A 50 -1.96 10.24 3.13
N THR A 51 -0.72 10.00 3.57
CA THR A 51 0.24 9.18 2.84
C THR A 51 -0.29 7.76 2.66
N THR A 52 -0.76 7.10 3.72
CA THR A 52 -1.28 5.73 3.59
C THR A 52 -2.59 5.67 2.79
N PHE A 53 -3.47 6.65 2.94
CA PHE A 53 -4.71 6.74 2.17
C PHE A 53 -4.49 6.95 0.67
N SER A 54 -3.42 7.63 0.26
CA SER A 54 -3.11 7.84 -1.16
C SER A 54 -3.01 6.52 -1.95
N ALA A 55 -2.51 5.45 -1.32
CA ALA A 55 -2.42 4.11 -1.92
C ALA A 55 -3.79 3.42 -2.09
N CYS A 56 -4.84 3.97 -1.51
CA CYS A 56 -6.20 3.41 -1.51
C CYS A 56 -7.13 4.14 -2.49
N LEU A 57 -6.59 4.91 -3.45
CA LEU A 57 -7.35 5.68 -4.43
C LEU A 57 -7.22 5.11 -5.86
N PRO A 58 -7.61 3.85 -6.13
CA PRO A 58 -7.39 3.19 -7.43
C PRO A 58 -8.13 3.85 -8.60
N ASN A 59 -9.19 4.63 -8.30
CA ASN A 59 -10.02 5.30 -9.31
C ASN A 59 -9.64 6.77 -9.50
N VAL A 60 -8.58 7.24 -8.84
CA VAL A 60 -8.07 8.60 -8.99
C VAL A 60 -6.74 8.49 -9.70
N TYR A 61 -6.70 8.89 -10.97
CA TYR A 61 -5.50 8.90 -11.78
C TYR A 61 -5.63 9.92 -12.91
N GLY A 62 -4.52 10.30 -13.50
CA GLY A 62 -4.45 11.12 -14.71
C GLY A 62 -3.57 10.47 -15.77
N ILE A 63 -3.67 10.95 -17.02
CA ILE A 63 -2.78 10.54 -18.11
C ILE A 63 -1.71 11.60 -18.31
N TYR A 64 -0.44 11.23 -18.16
CA TYR A 64 0.71 12.10 -18.39
C TYR A 64 1.70 11.40 -19.33
N GLY A 65 2.01 12.03 -20.46
CA GLY A 65 2.89 11.43 -21.48
C GLY A 65 2.39 10.06 -22.00
N GLY A 66 1.08 9.87 -22.08
CA GLY A 66 0.45 8.61 -22.50
C GLY A 66 0.48 7.49 -21.45
N ARG A 67 0.87 7.79 -20.21
CA ARG A 67 0.92 6.83 -19.11
C ARG A 67 -0.04 7.23 -18.00
N GLU A 68 -0.64 6.24 -17.35
CA GLU A 68 -1.42 6.44 -16.13
C GLU A 68 -0.49 6.84 -14.98
N VAL A 69 -0.89 7.88 -14.23
CA VAL A 69 -0.19 8.37 -13.04
C VAL A 69 -1.19 8.47 -11.90
N PHE A 70 -0.84 7.87 -10.76
CA PHE A 70 -1.65 7.83 -9.55
C PHE A 70 -1.15 8.84 -8.51
N PRO A 71 -2.04 9.40 -7.68
CA PRO A 71 -1.71 10.45 -6.70
C PRO A 71 -1.09 9.89 -5.42
N ASN A 72 -0.11 8.99 -5.55
CA ASN A 72 0.58 8.41 -4.38
C ASN A 72 1.49 9.46 -3.74
N LEU A 73 1.35 9.64 -2.43
CA LEU A 73 2.19 10.52 -1.64
C LEU A 73 3.36 9.72 -1.02
N PHE A 74 4.52 10.37 -0.91
CA PHE A 74 5.70 9.82 -0.24
C PHE A 74 6.12 10.77 0.86
N LEU A 75 6.13 10.28 2.10
CA LEU A 75 6.49 11.06 3.28
C LEU A 75 7.87 10.64 3.77
N PHE A 76 8.79 11.60 3.81
CA PHE A 76 10.11 11.46 4.43
C PHE A 76 10.14 12.31 5.70
N VAL A 77 10.57 11.71 6.81
CA VAL A 77 10.61 12.37 8.12
C VAL A 77 12.02 12.27 8.66
N THR A 78 12.66 13.43 8.79
CA THR A 78 13.94 13.59 9.47
C THR A 78 13.68 13.86 10.95
N ALA A 79 13.96 12.89 11.81
CA ALA A 79 13.88 13.07 13.25
C ALA A 79 15.13 12.45 13.90
N GLN A 80 15.55 13.02 15.03
CA GLN A 80 16.54 12.35 15.89
C GLN A 80 16.05 10.93 16.19
N ALA A 81 16.99 9.99 16.29
CA ALA A 81 16.66 8.60 16.57
C ALA A 81 15.71 8.50 17.77
N TYR A 82 14.73 7.60 17.70
CA TYR A 82 13.72 7.30 18.73
C TYR A 82 12.55 8.29 18.87
N ALA A 83 12.55 9.46 18.23
CA ALA A 83 11.40 10.36 18.23
C ALA A 83 10.35 9.88 17.19
N HIS A 84 9.16 9.48 17.64
CA HIS A 84 7.92 9.30 16.84
C HIS A 84 7.87 8.19 15.76
N LYS A 85 8.97 7.47 15.48
CA LYS A 85 9.04 6.41 14.45
C LYS A 85 8.00 5.27 14.62
N GLY A 86 7.66 4.93 15.86
CA GLY A 86 6.64 3.93 16.16
C GLY A 86 5.21 4.35 15.79
N ARG A 87 4.91 5.65 15.88
CA ARG A 87 3.55 6.18 15.69
C ARG A 87 3.17 6.28 14.21
N LEU A 88 4.10 6.68 13.35
CA LEU A 88 3.91 6.62 11.89
C LEU A 88 3.64 5.20 11.39
N THR A 89 4.29 4.20 12.00
CA THR A 89 4.05 2.80 11.65
C THR A 89 2.59 2.41 11.88
N LEU A 90 1.91 3.02 12.86
CA LEU A 90 0.49 2.79 13.12
C LEU A 90 -0.43 3.28 12.00
N CYS A 91 -0.03 4.32 11.24
CA CYS A 91 -0.83 4.84 10.13
C CYS A 91 -1.04 3.78 9.04
N ARG A 92 -0.15 2.78 8.94
CA ARG A 92 -0.33 1.63 8.04
C ARG A 92 -1.55 0.78 8.40
N HIS A 93 -1.90 0.70 9.68
CA HIS A 93 -3.06 -0.07 10.13
C HIS A 93 -4.39 0.54 9.69
N LEU A 94 -4.43 1.85 9.40
CA LEU A 94 -5.62 2.53 8.88
C LEU A 94 -6.11 1.93 7.56
N VAL A 95 -5.19 1.39 6.75
CA VAL A 95 -5.49 0.80 5.43
C VAL A 95 -5.47 -0.73 5.43
N GLU A 96 -5.15 -1.36 6.56
CA GLU A 96 -5.09 -2.82 6.68
C GLU A 96 -6.42 -3.53 6.31
N PRO A 97 -7.62 -3.01 6.68
CA PRO A 97 -8.87 -3.62 6.26
C PRO A 97 -9.03 -3.65 4.73
N ILE A 98 -8.64 -2.56 4.05
CA ILE A 98 -8.68 -2.47 2.58
C ILE A 98 -7.70 -3.46 1.97
N HIS A 99 -6.47 -3.50 2.49
CA HIS A 99 -5.45 -4.44 2.05
C HIS A 99 -5.92 -5.90 2.16
N ARG A 100 -6.50 -6.27 3.31
CA ARG A 100 -7.03 -7.63 3.55
C ARG A 100 -8.11 -7.99 2.55
N GLN A 101 -9.10 -7.14 2.36
CA GLN A 101 -10.18 -7.37 1.40
C GLN A 101 -9.64 -7.54 -0.03
N LEU A 102 -8.64 -6.74 -0.42
CA LEU A 102 -8.02 -6.85 -1.74
C LEU A 102 -7.29 -8.19 -1.91
N ARG A 103 -6.56 -8.65 -0.88
CA ARG A 103 -5.86 -9.95 -0.91
C ARG A 103 -6.84 -11.12 -0.98
N GLU A 104 -7.94 -11.06 -0.25
CA GLU A 104 -8.99 -12.09 -0.30
C GLU A 104 -9.62 -12.18 -1.69
N ARG A 105 -9.99 -11.03 -2.28
CA ARG A 105 -10.51 -10.97 -3.66
C ARG A 105 -9.50 -11.48 -4.68
N TYR A 106 -8.23 -11.13 -4.52
CA TYR A 106 -7.16 -11.63 -5.38
C TYR A 106 -7.03 -13.14 -5.30
N LYS A 107 -7.05 -13.72 -4.09
CA LYS A 107 -6.98 -15.18 -3.88
C LYS A 107 -8.10 -15.89 -4.64
N PHE A 108 -9.35 -15.44 -4.47
CA PHE A 108 -10.49 -16.03 -5.18
C PHE A 108 -10.34 -15.95 -6.70
N LYS A 109 -9.98 -14.77 -7.23
CA LYS A 109 -9.78 -14.59 -8.68
C LYS A 109 -8.63 -15.44 -9.23
N MET A 110 -7.58 -15.63 -8.44
CA MET A 110 -6.45 -16.47 -8.82
C MET A 110 -6.83 -17.95 -8.88
N GLU A 111 -7.56 -18.45 -7.89
CA GLU A 111 -8.07 -19.83 -7.89
C GLU A 111 -8.96 -20.10 -9.12
N GLU A 112 -9.87 -19.16 -9.45
CA GLU A 112 -10.69 -19.25 -10.65
C GLU A 112 -9.86 -19.23 -11.95
N TYR A 113 -8.85 -18.36 -12.02
CA TYR A 113 -7.95 -18.28 -13.17
C TYR A 113 -7.20 -19.60 -13.39
N LEU A 114 -6.63 -20.18 -12.34
CA LEU A 114 -5.91 -21.45 -12.40
C LEU A 114 -6.82 -22.61 -12.83
N ARG A 115 -8.06 -22.65 -12.31
CA ARG A 115 -9.07 -23.63 -12.74
C ARG A 115 -9.36 -23.53 -14.24
N LYS A 116 -9.64 -22.33 -14.74
CA LYS A 116 -9.90 -22.11 -16.17
C LYS A 116 -8.69 -22.46 -17.04
N GLN A 117 -7.48 -22.14 -16.58
CA GLN A 117 -6.25 -22.53 -17.28
C GLN A 117 -6.10 -24.06 -17.38
N ALA A 118 -6.36 -24.79 -16.29
CA ALA A 118 -6.33 -26.25 -16.29
C ALA A 118 -7.39 -26.85 -17.22
N GLU A 119 -8.63 -26.36 -17.17
CA GLU A 119 -9.71 -26.78 -18.07
C GLU A 119 -9.36 -26.55 -19.54
N ASN A 120 -8.79 -25.37 -19.87
CA ASN A 120 -8.35 -25.05 -21.22
C ASN A 120 -7.20 -25.94 -21.68
N HIS A 121 -6.26 -26.25 -20.78
CA HIS A 121 -5.14 -27.14 -21.07
C HIS A 121 -5.63 -28.57 -21.37
N ILE A 122 -6.54 -29.10 -20.54
CA ILE A 122 -7.19 -30.40 -20.76
C ILE A 122 -7.93 -30.42 -22.10
N LYS A 123 -8.74 -29.38 -22.38
CA LYS A 123 -9.47 -29.24 -23.66
C LYS A 123 -8.52 -29.24 -24.87
N ARG A 124 -7.36 -28.57 -24.77
CA ARG A 124 -6.36 -28.58 -25.85
C ARG A 124 -5.78 -29.97 -26.07
N PHE A 125 -5.43 -30.69 -25.01
CA PHE A 125 -4.89 -32.05 -25.17
C PHE A 125 -5.93 -33.06 -25.64
N THR A 126 -7.21 -32.95 -25.25
CA THR A 126 -8.26 -33.80 -25.84
C THR A 126 -8.45 -33.50 -27.32
N LEU A 127 -8.51 -32.22 -27.71
CA LEU A 127 -8.63 -31.82 -29.12
C LEU A 127 -7.45 -32.29 -29.98
N GLN A 128 -6.24 -32.33 -29.42
CA GLN A 128 -5.05 -32.82 -30.12
C GLN A 128 -4.90 -34.35 -30.07
N GLY A 129 -5.85 -35.09 -29.48
CA GLY A 129 -5.80 -36.55 -29.34
C GLY A 129 -4.74 -37.05 -28.34
N LEU A 130 -3.95 -36.17 -27.72
CA LEU A 130 -2.84 -36.53 -26.84
C LEU A 130 -3.29 -37.23 -25.54
N ILE A 131 -4.47 -36.91 -25.00
CA ILE A 131 -4.98 -37.58 -23.78
C ILE A 131 -5.23 -39.08 -24.03
N ILE A 132 -5.75 -39.41 -25.22
CA ILE A 132 -6.07 -40.80 -25.61
C ILE A 132 -4.77 -41.58 -25.81
N HIS A 133 -3.77 -40.95 -26.46
CA HIS A 133 -2.43 -41.52 -26.61
C HIS A 133 -1.73 -41.75 -25.26
N TYR A 134 -1.79 -40.78 -24.34
CA TYR A 134 -1.20 -40.90 -23.01
C TYR A 134 -1.86 -42.01 -22.18
N ALA A 135 -3.18 -42.17 -22.25
CA ALA A 135 -3.89 -43.27 -21.59
C ALA A 135 -3.51 -44.62 -22.22
N HIS A 136 -3.49 -44.73 -23.55
CA HIS A 136 -3.14 -45.97 -24.25
C HIS A 136 -1.70 -46.44 -23.94
N ASP A 137 -0.72 -45.53 -23.89
CA ASP A 137 0.67 -45.87 -23.54
C ASP A 137 0.83 -46.27 -22.07
N LYS A 138 0.05 -45.69 -21.14
CA LYS A 138 0.10 -46.05 -19.72
C LYS A 138 -0.55 -47.41 -19.40
N TYR A 139 -1.50 -47.85 -20.24
CA TYR A 139 -2.25 -49.10 -20.04
C TYR A 139 -1.83 -50.24 -20.99
N LYS A 140 -0.80 -50.05 -21.82
CA LYS A 140 -0.09 -51.19 -22.41
C LYS A 140 0.63 -51.96 -21.30
N LYS A 141 -0.04 -52.98 -20.77
CA LYS A 141 0.63 -54.07 -20.03
C LYS A 141 1.57 -54.80 -21.00
N PRO A 142 2.70 -55.35 -20.51
CA PRO A 142 3.63 -56.14 -21.31
C PRO A 142 2.95 -57.36 -21.95
#